data_AF-A0A2X2K334-F1
#
_entry.id   AF-A0A2X2K334-F1
#
_cell.length_a   1.000
_cell.length_b   1.000
_cell.length_c   1.000
_cell.angle_alpha   90.00
_cell.angle_beta   90.00
_cell.angle_gamma   90.00
#
_symmetry.space_group_name_H-M   'P 1'
#
loop_
_entity.id
_entity.type
_entity.pdbx_description
1 polymer ?
#
loop_
_entity_poly.entity_id
_entity_poly.type
_entity_poly.pdbx_seq_one_letter_code
_entity_poly.pdbx_strand_id
1 'polypeptide(L)' 'MFTGIVEEIGVVKSVQIRQSVRTIEIEAHKITADMHIGDSISVNGACLTVIDFNQTSFTVQVIKGTENKPI' A
#
# COMPACT_ATOMS: atom_id res chain seq x y z
N MET A 1 10.60 -9.12 3.83
CA MET A 1 11.82 -8.28 3.94
C MET A 1 12.11 -7.77 2.53
N PHE A 2 12.35 -6.47 2.33
CA PHE A 2 12.40 -5.84 1.00
C PHE A 2 13.83 -5.63 0.52
N THR A 3 14.08 -5.73 -0.79
CA THR A 3 15.40 -5.53 -1.40
C THR A 3 15.79 -4.06 -1.59
N GLY A 4 14.81 -3.15 -1.49
CA GLY A 4 14.98 -1.72 -1.78
C GLY A 4 14.89 -1.37 -3.27
N ILE A 5 14.62 -2.34 -4.15
CA ILE A 5 14.39 -2.10 -5.58
C ILE A 5 12.89 -1.85 -5.79
N VAL A 6 12.55 -0.69 -6.37
CA VAL A 6 11.16 -0.34 -6.69
C VAL A 6 10.72 -1.10 -7.94
N GLU A 7 9.65 -1.89 -7.83
CA GLU A 7 9.15 -2.73 -8.93
C GLU A 7 8.18 -2.00 -9.88
N GLU A 8 7.45 -1.02 -9.35
CA GLU A 8 6.42 -0.24 -10.04
C GLU A 8 6.19 1.09 -9.31
N ILE A 9 5.80 2.13 -10.06
CA ILE A 9 5.31 3.40 -9.53
C ILE A 9 3.79 3.42 -9.75
N GLY A 10 3.03 3.47 -8.66
CA GLY A 10 1.57 3.57 -8.69
C GLY A 10 1.05 4.99 -8.45
N VAL A 11 -0.26 5.17 -8.64
CA VAL A 11 -0.95 6.45 -8.41
C VAL A 11 -1.96 6.30 -7.28
N VAL A 12 -1.91 7.18 -6.28
CA VAL A 12 -2.93 7.19 -5.21
C VAL A 12 -4.27 7.62 -5.79
N LYS A 13 -5.26 6.73 -5.76
CA LYS A 13 -6.61 6.97 -6.29
C LYS A 13 -7.55 7.53 -5.25
N SER A 14 -7.47 7.02 -4.03
CA SER A 14 -8.32 7.46 -2.94
C SER A 14 -7.62 7.31 -1.59
N VAL A 15 -7.95 8.22 -0.67
CA VAL A 15 -7.53 8.17 0.73
C VAL A 15 -8.78 8.38 1.58
N GLN A 16 -9.19 7.36 2.31
CA GLN A 16 -10.31 7.42 3.24
C GLN A 16 -9.80 7.41 4.67
N ILE A 17 -10.24 8.36 5.48
CA ILE A 17 -9.84 8.47 6.89
C ILE A 17 -11.03 8.09 7.75
N ARG A 18 -10.89 7.02 8.54
CA ARG A 18 -11.89 6.60 9.54
C ARG A 18 -11.20 6.45 10.89
N GLN A 19 -11.59 7.30 11.84
CA GLN A 19 -10.98 7.35 13.18
C GLN A 19 -9.45 7.52 13.11
N SER A 20 -8.70 6.49 13.47
CA SER A 20 -7.22 6.45 13.48
C SER A 20 -6.66 5.55 12.38
N VAL A 21 -7.47 5.20 11.38
CA VAL A 21 -7.07 4.35 10.25
C VAL A 21 -7.28 5.12 8.95
N ARG A 22 -6.26 5.14 8.11
CA ARG A 22 -6.31 5.63 6.74
C ARG A 22 -6.30 4.42 5.80
N THR A 23 -7.32 4.31 4.97
CA THR A 23 -7.37 3.33 3.88
C THR A 23 -6.92 4.03 2.61
N ILE A 24 -5.90 3.51 1.94
CA ILE A 24 -5.30 4.10 0.75
C ILE A 24 -5.45 3.11 -0.39
N GLU A 25 -6.06 3.54 -1.48
CA GLU A 25 -6.13 2.79 -2.74
C GLU A 25 -5.09 3.34 -3.70
N ILE A 26 -4.28 2.45 -4.28
CA ILE A 26 -3.17 2.77 -5.17
C ILE A 26 -3.38 2.01 -6.48
N GLU A 27 -3.47 2.74 -7.59
CA GLU A 27 -3.47 2.18 -8.94
C GLU A 27 -2.09 1.63 -9.27
N ALA A 28 -2.05 0.35 -9.65
CA ALA A 28 -0.88 -0.40 -10.06
C ALA A 28 -1.32 -1.64 -10.86
N HIS A 29 -0.52 -2.05 -11.83
CA HIS A 29 -0.89 -3.12 -12.78
C HIS A 29 0.08 -4.29 -12.76
N LYS A 30 1.37 -4.02 -12.57
CA LYS A 30 2.40 -5.05 -12.68
C LYS A 30 2.46 -5.89 -11.41
N ILE A 31 2.45 -5.25 -10.25
CA ILE A 31 2.59 -5.94 -8.96
C ILE A 31 1.31 -6.65 -8.51
N THR A 32 0.14 -6.29 -9.07
CA THR A 32 -1.15 -6.89 -8.70
C THR A 32 -1.32 -8.32 -9.23
N ALA A 33 -0.53 -8.73 -10.22
CA ALA A 33 -0.60 -10.06 -10.82
C ALA A 33 -0.21 -11.20 -9.86
N ASP A 34 0.74 -10.95 -8.96
CA ASP A 34 1.26 -11.93 -7.99
C ASP A 34 0.88 -11.59 -6.53
N MET A 35 -0.08 -10.68 -6.35
CA MET A 35 -0.46 -10.15 -5.03
C MET A 35 -1.49 -11.04 -4.33
N HIS A 36 -1.39 -11.11 -3.00
CA HIS A 36 -2.36 -11.77 -2.14
C HIS A 36 -2.77 -10.87 -0.97
N ILE A 37 -3.97 -11.10 -0.44
CA ILE A 37 -4.43 -10.44 0.78
C ILE A 37 -3.54 -10.87 1.95
N GLY A 38 -3.07 -9.89 2.73
CA GLY A 38 -2.13 -10.11 3.82
C GLY A 38 -0.66 -9.95 3.42
N ASP A 39 -0.36 -9.78 2.13
CA ASP A 39 1.01 -9.53 1.69
C ASP A 39 1.55 -8.22 2.28
N SER A 40 2.84 -8.24 2.60
CA SER A 40 3.57 -7.06 3.00
C SER A 40 4.12 -6.36 1.76
N ILE A 41 3.62 -5.15 1.50
CA ILE A 41 4.04 -4.30 0.39
C ILE A 41 4.75 -3.06 0.93
N SER A 42 5.85 -2.67 0.29
CA SER A 42 6.55 -1.42 0.63
C SER A 42 6.05 -0.29 -0.28
N VAL A 43 5.46 0.74 0.31
CA VAL A 43 5.03 1.95 -0.40
C VAL A 43 5.88 3.11 0.12
N ASN A 44 6.74 3.67 -0.74
CA ASN A 44 7.71 4.70 -0.36
C ASN A 44 8.51 4.36 0.92
N GLY A 45 8.91 3.09 1.09
CA GLY A 45 9.67 2.62 2.24
C GLY A 45 8.84 2.21 3.46
N ALA A 46 7.55 2.55 3.52
CA ALA A 46 6.66 2.08 4.58
C ALA A 46 6.16 0.66 4.28
N CYS A 47 6.36 -0.27 5.21
CA CYS A 47 5.79 -1.61 5.14
C CYS A 47 4.31 -1.56 5.51
N LEU A 48 3.45 -1.91 4.56
CA LEU A 48 1.99 -1.92 4.70
C LEU A 48 1.43 -3.29 4.33
N THR A 49 0.24 -3.60 4.83
CA THR A 49 -0.45 -4.87 4.54
C THR A 49 -1.56 -4.64 3.51
N VAL A 50 -1.57 -5.46 2.47
CA VAL A 50 -2.63 -5.47 1.46
C VAL A 50 -3.92 -6.03 2.09
N ILE A 51 -5.00 -5.25 2.02
CA ILE A 51 -6.32 -5.62 2.56
C ILE A 51 -7.37 -5.88 1.49
N ASP A 52 -7.14 -5.40 0.26
CA ASP A 52 -7.97 -5.64 -0.92
C ASP A 52 -7.15 -5.35 -2.18
N PHE A 53 -7.47 -5.97 -3.31
CA PHE A 53 -6.87 -5.63 -4.61
C PHE A 53 -7.71 -6.16 -5.78
N ASN A 54 -7.48 -5.57 -6.95
CA ASN A 54 -7.99 -6.01 -8.23
C ASN A 54 -6.86 -5.93 -9.28
N GLN A 55 -7.19 -6.12 -10.56
CA GLN A 55 -6.20 -6.12 -11.67
C GLN A 55 -5.48 -4.78 -11.87
N THR A 56 -6.04 -3.68 -11.35
CA THR A 56 -5.58 -2.31 -11.62
C THR A 56 -5.31 -1.48 -10.38
N SER A 57 -5.66 -1.96 -9.19
CA SER A 57 -5.37 -1.27 -7.93
C SER A 57 -5.24 -2.23 -6.76
N PHE A 58 -4.57 -1.78 -5.71
CA PHE A 58 -4.54 -2.45 -4.42
C PHE A 58 -4.82 -1.46 -3.30
N THR A 59 -5.29 -1.98 -2.17
CA THR A 59 -5.69 -1.19 -1.01
C THR A 59 -4.89 -1.62 0.21
N VAL A 60 -4.41 -0.62 0.95
CA VAL A 60 -3.66 -0.80 2.19
C VAL A 60 -4.27 0.02 3.32
N GLN A 61 -4.01 -0.39 4.56
CA GLN A 61 -4.38 0.38 5.75
C GLN A 61 -3.14 0.91 6.47
N VAL A 62 -3.24 2.16 6.91
CA VAL A 62 -2.24 2.86 7.70
C VAL A 62 -2.88 3.27 9.02
N ILE A 63 -2.30 2.85 10.14
CA ILE A 63 -2.72 3.30 11.47
C ILE A 63 -1.98 4.58 11.87
N LYS A 64 -2.68 5.42 12.64
CA LYS A 64 -2.16 6.67 13.18
C LYS A 64 -0.90 6.41 14.00
N GLY A 65 0.21 7.02 13.60
CA GLY A 65 1.55 6.77 14.16
C GLY A 65 2.55 6.26 13.12
N THR A 66 2.10 5.53 12.10
CA THR A 66 2.94 5.12 10.96
C THR A 66 3.27 6.30 10.05
N GLU A 67 2.34 7.24 9.90
CA GLU A 67 2.47 8.46 9.08
C GLU A 67 3.49 9.51 9.61
N ASN A 68 3.90 9.42 10.88
CA ASN A 68 4.73 10.42 11.54
C ASN A 68 6.17 9.94 11.83
N LYS A 69 6.57 8.77 11.32
CA LYS A 69 7.97 8.34 11.41
C LYS A 69 8.74 8.91 10.22
N PRO A 70 9.80 9.71 10.45
CA PRO A 70 10.72 10.06 9.37
C PRO A 70 11.32 8.76 8.83
N ILE A 71 11.21 8.58 7.51
CA ILE A 71 11.79 7.49 6.73
C ILE A 71 13.21 7.89 6.33
#